data_AF-A0A1X7I6F4-F1
#
_entry.id   AF-A0A1X7I6F4-F1
#
_cell.length_a   1.000
_cell.length_b   1.000
_cell.length_c   1.000
_cell.angle_alpha   90.00
_cell.angle_beta   90.00
_cell.angle_gamma   90.00
#
_symmetry.space_group_name_H-M   'P 1'
#
loop_
_entity.id
_entity.type
_entity.pdbx_description
1 polymer ?
#
loop_
_entity_poly.entity_id
_entity_poly.type
_entity_poly.pdbx_seq_one_letter_code
_entity_poly.pdbx_strand_id
1 'polypeptide(L)' 'MSGIEKKTMNLADIQSEYLGFPNPYKDAPSCRYDHRALVAYAQKVGKSINDLSYEEKLAFIIK' A
#
# COMPACT_ATOMS: atom_id res chain seq x y z
N MET A 1 -27.34 9.76 43.53
CA MET A 1 -26.22 10.01 42.60
C MET A 1 -25.65 8.68 42.15
N SER A 2 -25.84 8.31 40.88
CA SER A 2 -25.35 7.06 40.30
C SER A 2 -23.85 7.21 40.02
N GLY A 3 -23.01 6.73 40.92
CA GLY A 3 -21.55 6.72 40.76
C GLY A 3 -21.16 5.66 39.72
N ILE A 4 -21.06 6.06 38.46
CA ILE A 4 -20.50 5.20 37.41
C ILE A 4 -18.99 5.19 37.64
N GLU A 5 -18.49 4.11 38.24
CA GLU A 5 -17.06 3.86 38.40
C GLU A 5 -16.40 3.81 37.02
N LYS A 6 -15.53 4.78 36.74
CA LYS A 6 -14.75 4.81 35.51
C LYS A 6 -13.67 3.74 35.61
N LYS A 7 -13.89 2.59 34.98
CA LYS A 7 -12.85 1.56 34.82
C LYS A 7 -11.73 2.11 33.94
N THR A 8 -10.53 2.19 34.49
CA THR A 8 -9.31 2.55 33.76
C THR A 8 -8.65 1.27 33.23
N MET A 9 -8.31 1.26 31.95
CA MET A 9 -7.60 0.16 31.31
C MET A 9 -6.12 0.54 31.20
N ASN A 10 -5.25 -0.26 31.80
CA ASN A 10 -3.81 -0.02 31.76
C ASN A 10 -3.23 -0.62 30.48
N LEU A 11 -2.82 0.23 29.54
CA LEU A 11 -2.32 -0.19 28.23
C LEU A 11 -0.86 -0.65 28.26
N ALA A 12 -0.16 -0.48 29.39
CA ALA A 12 1.26 -0.82 29.54
C ALA A 12 1.56 -2.33 29.36
N ASP A 13 0.59 -3.18 29.66
CA ASP A 13 0.74 -4.64 29.56
C ASP A 13 0.31 -5.19 28.18
N ILE A 14 -0.17 -4.34 27.27
CA ILE A 14 -0.59 -4.76 25.92
C ILE A 14 0.63 -4.75 25.01
N GLN A 15 1.29 -5.90 24.93
CA GLN A 15 2.32 -6.16 23.94
C GLN A 15 1.67 -6.68 22.65
N SER A 16 1.47 -5.80 21.68
CA SER A 16 1.16 -6.22 20.31
C SER A 16 2.46 -6.47 19.54
N GLU A 17 2.49 -7.53 18.75
CA GLU A 17 3.57 -7.74 17.78
C GLU A 17 3.56 -6.57 16.80
N TYR A 18 4.58 -5.71 16.88
CA TYR A 18 4.78 -4.66 15.91
C TYR A 18 5.27 -5.32 14.62
N LEU A 19 4.37 -5.57 13.68
CA LEU A 19 4.74 -5.86 12.30
C LEU A 19 5.47 -4.63 11.79
N GLY A 20 6.80 -4.63 11.92
CA GLY A 20 7.64 -3.55 11.44
C GLY A 20 7.29 -3.27 9.99
N PHE A 21 7.09 -1.99 9.66
CA PHE A 21 6.90 -1.59 8.28
C PHE A 21 8.06 -2.17 7.44
N PRO A 22 7.77 -2.87 6.33
CA PRO A 22 8.80 -3.48 5.51
C PRO A 22 9.82 -2.41 5.13
N ASN A 23 11.09 -2.68 5.40
CA ASN A 23 12.14 -1.71 5.14
C ASN A 23 12.31 -1.60 3.62
N PRO A 24 11.96 -0.46 2.99
CA PRO A 24 11.92 -0.34 1.54
C PRO A 24 13.32 -0.43 0.90
N TYR A 25 14.40 -0.35 1.69
CA TYR A 25 15.77 -0.53 1.23
C TYR A 25 16.27 -1.98 1.33
N LYS A 26 15.66 -2.81 2.19
CA LYS A 26 15.98 -4.25 2.30
C LYS A 26 15.03 -5.09 1.45
N ASP A 27 13.75 -4.81 1.57
CA ASP A 27 12.67 -5.44 0.83
C ASP A 27 12.16 -4.41 -0.18
N ALA A 28 12.97 -4.17 -1.21
CA ALA A 28 12.57 -3.29 -2.29
C ALA A 28 11.27 -3.83 -2.90
N PRO A 29 10.19 -3.03 -2.94
CA PRO A 29 8.96 -3.48 -3.57
C PRO A 29 9.28 -3.86 -5.02
N SER A 30 8.68 -4.96 -5.49
CA SER A 30 8.79 -5.37 -6.89
C SER A 30 8.26 -4.23 -7.78
N CYS A 31 9.15 -3.36 -8.23
CA CYS A 31 8.85 -2.31 -9.20
C CYS A 31 8.98 -2.85 -10.63
N ARG A 32 8.85 -4.17 -10.80
CA ARG A 32 8.78 -4.82 -12.11
C ARG A 32 7.40 -4.58 -12.68
N TYR A 33 7.31 -3.69 -13.66
CA TYR A 33 6.10 -3.51 -14.45
C TYR A 33 6.14 -4.41 -15.68
N ASP A 34 4.99 -4.93 -16.10
CA ASP A 34 4.85 -5.46 -17.46
C ASP A 34 4.78 -4.30 -18.46
N HIS A 35 5.95 -3.87 -18.92
CA HIS A 35 6.08 -2.76 -19.87
C HIS A 35 5.37 -3.03 -21.20
N ARG A 36 5.26 -4.29 -21.64
CA ARG A 36 4.60 -4.61 -22.92
C ARG A 36 3.10 -4.38 -22.81
N ALA A 37 2.50 -4.87 -21.74
CA ALA A 37 1.08 -4.68 -21.46
C ALA A 37 0.74 -3.20 -21.21
N LEU A 38 1.62 -2.48 -20.49
CA LEU A 38 1.49 -1.05 -20.24
C LEU A 38 1.49 -0.22 -21.54
N VAL A 39 2.42 -0.50 -22.47
CA VAL A 39 2.51 0.19 -23.76
C VAL A 39 1.27 -0.08 -24.61
N ALA A 40 0.81 -1.33 -24.67
CA ALA A 40 -0.39 -1.70 -25.41
C ALA A 40 -1.65 -1.00 -24.86
N TYR A 41 -1.75 -0.89 -23.53
CA TYR A 41 -2.84 -0.14 -22.89
C TYR A 41 -2.78 1.36 -23.19
N ALA A 42 -1.60 1.97 -23.09
CA ALA A 42 -1.40 3.38 -23.42
C ALA A 42 -1.86 3.69 -24.87
N GLN A 43 -1.47 2.83 -25.82
CA GLN A 43 -1.90 2.94 -27.23
C GLN A 43 -3.41 2.80 -27.39
N LYS A 44 -4.04 1.84 -26.69
CA LYS A 44 -5.49 1.62 -26.76
C LYS A 44 -6.30 2.82 -26.24
N VAL A 45 -5.82 3.48 -25.19
CA VAL A 45 -6.47 4.64 -24.57
C VAL A 45 -6.11 5.94 -25.29
N GLY A 46 -5.09 5.92 -26.15
CA GLY A 46 -4.62 7.12 -26.88
C GLY A 46 -3.85 8.10 -25.99
N LYS A 47 -3.27 7.64 -24.89
CA LYS A 47 -2.49 8.45 -23.94
C LYS A 47 -1.01 8.11 -24.03
N SER A 48 -0.13 9.04 -23.66
CA SER A 48 1.26 8.69 -23.42
C SER A 48 1.40 7.89 -22.12
N ILE A 49 2.46 7.08 -22.00
CA ILE A 49 2.74 6.30 -20.78
C ILE A 49 2.92 7.21 -19.56
N ASN A 50 3.40 8.44 -19.79
CA ASN A 50 3.60 9.42 -18.73
C ASN A 50 2.26 9.99 -18.22
N ASP A 51 1.26 10.10 -19.11
CA ASP A 51 -0.06 10.64 -18.80
C ASP A 51 -1.02 9.62 -18.18
N LEU A 52 -0.59 8.36 -18.03
CA LEU A 52 -1.35 7.33 -17.33
C LEU A 52 -1.38 7.63 -15.82
N SER A 53 -2.56 7.47 -15.22
CA SER A 53 -2.77 7.65 -13.79
C SER A 53 -2.01 6.58 -12.98
N TYR A 54 -1.75 6.87 -11.71
CA TYR A 54 -1.11 5.90 -10.82
C TYR A 54 -1.94 4.60 -10.68
N GLU A 55 -3.26 4.73 -10.62
CA GLU A 55 -4.19 3.59 -10.55
C GLU A 55 -4.14 2.72 -11.81
N GLU A 56 -4.06 3.33 -12.99
CA GLU A 56 -3.90 2.61 -14.26
C GLU A 56 -2.55 1.85 -14.30
N LYS A 57 -1.48 2.44 -13.76
CA LYS A 57 -0.14 1.82 -13.70
C LYS A 57 -0.05 0.66 -12.71
N LEU A 58 -0.77 0.73 -11.59
CA LEU A 58 -0.78 -0.32 -10.56
C LEU A 58 -1.24 -1.68 -11.11
N ALA A 59 -2.14 -1.69 -12.10
CA ALA A 59 -2.65 -2.92 -12.72
C ALA A 59 -1.57 -3.74 -13.46
N PHE A 60 -0.42 -3.13 -13.75
CA PHE A 60 0.68 -3.76 -14.50
C PHE A 60 1.89 -4.13 -13.62
N ILE A 61 1.78 -4.01 -12.30
CA ILE A 61 2.85 -4.45 -11.39
C ILE A 61 2.88 -5.98 -11.33
N ILE A 62 4.02 -6.55 -11.69
CA ILE A 62 4.29 -7.99 -11.58
C ILE A 62 4.61 -8.28 -10.11
N LYS A 63 3.79 -9.14 -9.48
CA LYS A 63 4.00 -9.64 -8.13
C LYS A 63 5.16 -10.64 -8.09
#